data_AF-A0A6G4KDM0-F1
#
_entry.id   AF-A0A6G4KDM0-F1
#
_cell.length_a   1.000
_cell.length_b   1.000
_cell.length_c   1.000
_cell.angle_alpha   90.00
_cell.angle_beta   90.00
_cell.angle_gamma   90.00
#
_symmetry.space_group_name_H-M   'P 1'
#
loop_
_entity.id
_entity.type
_entity.pdbx_description
1 polymer ?
#
loop_
_entity_poly.entity_id
_entity_poly.type
_entity_poly.pdbx_seq_one_letter_code
_entity_poly.pdbx_strand_id
1 'polypeptide(L)'
;MARICLYGDLQRFGRRIDLRVKTGAEAIRALATQLPAFRQKLNDGWYQVRIAGRDAGETELSARLNEPLANGAVIHIVPRLAGAKSGGV
;
A
#
# COMPACT_ATOMS: atom_id res chain seq x y z
N MET A 1 5.73 14.65 -3.25
CA MET A 1 6.58 13.46 -3.01
C MET A 1 5.88 12.63 -1.96
N ALA A 2 5.64 11.35 -2.21
CA ALA A 2 4.93 10.45 -1.31
C ALA A 2 5.84 9.30 -0.92
N ARG A 3 5.61 8.71 0.25
CA ARG A 3 6.41 7.60 0.77
C ARG A 3 5.54 6.36 0.91
N ILE A 4 5.99 5.24 0.36
CA ILE A 4 5.41 3.93 0.64
C ILE A 4 6.21 3.26 1.75
N CYS A 5 5.49 2.76 2.76
CA CYS A 5 5.99 1.90 3.81
C CYS A 5 5.42 0.49 3.62
N LEU A 6 6.30 -0.49 3.39
CA LEU A 6 5.93 -1.90 3.27
C LEU A 6 6.19 -2.61 4.60
N TYR A 7 5.29 -3.53 4.96
CA TYR A 7 5.34 -4.27 6.23
C TYR A 7 5.35 -5.79 6.01
N GLY A 8 5.75 -6.52 7.05
CA GLY A 8 5.79 -7.98 7.04
C GLY A 8 6.61 -8.51 5.86
N ASP A 9 6.03 -9.47 5.13
CA ASP A 9 6.64 -10.11 3.98
C ASP A 9 7.02 -9.15 2.85
N LEU A 10 6.30 -8.03 2.72
CA LEU A 10 6.53 -7.05 1.66
C LEU A 10 7.81 -6.23 1.87
N GLN A 11 8.38 -6.23 3.07
CA GLN A 11 9.62 -5.50 3.36
C GLN A 11 10.80 -5.95 2.47
N ARG A 12 10.76 -7.18 1.96
CA ARG A 12 11.75 -7.72 1.01
C ARG A 12 11.86 -6.88 -0.28
N PHE A 13 10.82 -6.15 -0.64
CA PHE A 13 10.76 -5.30 -1.83
C PHE A 13 11.19 -3.85 -1.55
N GLY A 14 11.43 -3.51 -0.27
CA GLY A 14 11.82 -2.18 0.18
C GLY A 14 10.96 -1.70 1.34
N ARG A 15 11.56 -1.49 2.51
CA ARG A 15 10.83 -1.09 3.73
C ARG A 15 10.21 0.30 3.62
N ARG A 16 10.93 1.26 3.05
CA ARG A 16 10.51 2.66 2.84
C ARG A 16 10.98 3.12 1.49
N ILE A 17 10.06 3.52 0.62
CA ILE A 17 10.34 3.89 -0.76
C ILE A 17 9.72 5.26 -1.01
N ASP A 18 10.56 6.22 -1.36
CA ASP A 18 10.13 7.57 -1.71
C ASP A 18 9.85 7.64 -3.22
N LEU A 19 8.64 8.09 -3.57
CA LEU A 19 8.14 8.13 -4.94
C LEU A 19 7.58 9.53 -5.27
N ARG A 20 7.78 9.97 -6.51
CA ARG A 20 7.20 11.22 -7.01
C ARG A 20 5.89 10.93 -7.73
N VAL A 21 4.84 10.71 -6.94
CA VAL A 21 3.48 10.36 -7.40
C VAL A 21 2.45 11.31 -6.81
N LYS A 22 1.30 11.44 -7.48
CA LYS A 22 0.18 12.29 -7.07
C LYS A 22 -0.93 11.51 -6.37
N THR A 23 -1.07 10.21 -6.64
CA THR A 23 -2.12 9.37 -6.05
C THR A 23 -1.58 8.06 -5.50
N GLY A 24 -2.32 7.40 -4.60
CA GLY A 24 -1.96 6.09 -4.07
C GLY A 24 -1.91 5.01 -5.16
N ALA A 25 -2.82 5.11 -6.13
CA ALA A 25 -2.86 4.21 -7.29
C ALA A 25 -1.59 4.30 -8.13
N GLU A 26 -1.09 5.51 -8.38
CA GLU A 26 0.19 5.72 -9.07
C GLU A 26 1.36 5.13 -8.28
N ALA A 27 1.36 5.28 -6.95
CA ALA A 27 2.39 4.73 -6.09
C ALA A 27 2.48 3.20 -6.20
N ILE A 28 1.32 2.51 -6.09
CA ILE A 28 1.24 1.05 -6.20
C ILE A 28 1.61 0.61 -7.62
N ARG A 29 1.07 1.27 -8.66
CA ARG A 29 1.41 0.95 -10.06
C ARG A 29 2.90 1.13 -10.32
N ALA A 30 3.52 2.21 -9.86
CA ALA A 30 4.94 2.45 -10.04
C ALA A 30 5.77 1.31 -9.45
N LEU A 31 5.46 0.85 -8.25
CA LEU A 31 6.12 -0.31 -7.65
C LEU A 31 5.86 -1.60 -8.41
N ALA A 32 4.62 -1.84 -8.84
CA ALA A 32 4.26 -3.02 -9.61
C ALA A 32 4.96 -3.08 -10.98
N THR A 33 5.25 -1.94 -11.60
CA THR A 33 5.98 -1.85 -12.86
C THR A 33 7.48 -2.08 -12.67
N GLN A 34 8.07 -1.56 -11.59
CA GLN A 34 9.50 -1.71 -11.30
C GLN A 34 9.85 -3.08 -10.69
N LEU A 35 8.91 -3.69 -9.95
CA LEU A 35 9.12 -4.92 -9.20
C LEU A 35 8.05 -5.96 -9.59
N PRO A 36 8.28 -6.78 -10.63
CA PRO A 36 7.31 -7.78 -11.09
C PRO A 36 6.91 -8.78 -9.99
N ALA A 37 7.85 -9.15 -9.12
CA ALA A 37 7.60 -10.04 -7.98
C ALA A 37 6.68 -9.39 -6.92
N PHE A 38 6.73 -8.06 -6.75
CA PHE A 38 5.81 -7.33 -5.89
C PHE A 38 4.39 -7.38 -6.45
N ARG A 39 4.24 -7.20 -7.77
CA ARG A 39 2.93 -7.33 -8.45
C ARG A 39 2.32 -8.72 -8.27
N GLN A 40 3.11 -9.78 -8.49
CA GLN A 40 2.64 -11.16 -8.28
C GLN A 40 2.15 -11.34 -6.84
N LYS A 41 2.99 -10.95 -5.87
CA LYS A 41 2.64 -11.05 -4.46
C LYS A 41 1.38 -10.27 -4.09
N LEU A 42 1.19 -9.08 -4.66
CA LEU A 42 -0.02 -8.27 -4.47
C LEU A 42 -1.30 -8.97 -4.96
N ASN A 43 -1.22 -9.73 -6.06
CA ASN A 43 -2.36 -10.48 -6.58
C ASN A 43 -2.66 -11.74 -5.76
N ASP A 44 -1.64 -12.38 -5.19
CA ASP A 44 -1.77 -13.64 -4.45
C ASP A 44 -2.18 -13.47 -2.97
N GLY A 45 -2.25 -12.23 -2.46
CA GLY A 45 -2.40 -11.97 -1.02
C GLY A 45 -3.46 -10.92 -0.68
N TRP A 46 -3.82 -10.91 0.61
CA TRP A 46 -4.69 -9.89 1.18
C TRP A 46 -3.86 -8.81 1.85
N TYR A 47 -4.18 -7.55 1.57
CA TYR A 47 -3.42 -6.41 2.07
C TYR A 47 -4.36 -5.30 2.55
N GLN A 48 -3.98 -4.67 3.65
CA GLN A 48 -4.61 -3.46 4.12
C GLN A 48 -3.77 -2.26 3.69
N VAL A 49 -4.39 -1.33 2.98
CA VAL A 49 -3.76 -0.09 2.52
C VAL A 49 -4.23 1.05 3.40
N ARG A 50 -3.30 1.77 4.03
CA ARG A 50 -3.59 3.00 4.78
C ARG A 50 -2.99 4.19 4.06
N ILE A 51 -3.80 5.18 3.72
CA ILE A 51 -3.39 6.38 2.98
C ILE A 51 -3.55 7.58 3.90
N ALA A 52 -2.45 8.29 4.18
CA ALA A 52 -2.44 9.48 5.03
C ALA A 52 -3.12 9.24 6.40
N GLY A 53 -2.81 8.10 7.03
CA GLY A 53 -3.32 7.74 8.36
C GLY A 53 -4.74 7.14 8.39
N ARG A 54 -5.41 7.00 7.24
CA ARG A 54 -6.75 6.38 7.15
C ARG A 54 -6.71 5.08 6.37
N ASP A 55 -7.38 4.07 6.92
CA ASP A 55 -7.58 2.79 6.24
C ASP A 55 -8.48 2.94 5.03
N ALA A 56 -8.09 2.30 3.94
CA ALA A 56 -8.92 2.17 2.76
C ALA A 56 -9.66 0.82 2.83
N GLY A 57 -10.93 0.88 3.24
CA GLY A 57 -11.80 -0.29 3.23
C GLY A 57 -12.04 -0.79 1.80
N GLU A 58 -12.45 -2.05 1.63
CA GLU A 58 -12.55 -2.71 0.32
C GLU A 58 -13.43 -1.93 -0.67
N THR A 59 -14.58 -1.42 -0.22
CA THR A 59 -15.53 -0.64 -1.03
C THR A 59 -15.01 0.75 -1.41
N GLU A 60 -14.20 1.37 -0.55
CA GLU A 60 -13.68 2.72 -0.74
C GLU A 60 -12.26 2.73 -1.32
N LEU A 61 -11.61 1.56 -1.43
CA LEU A 61 -10.21 1.43 -1.81
C LEU A 61 -9.91 2.09 -3.15
N SER A 62 -10.76 1.85 -4.14
CA SER A 62 -10.60 2.46 -5.47
C SER A 62 -10.69 3.98 -5.40
N ALA A 63 -11.68 4.53 -4.69
CA ALA A 63 -11.83 5.97 -4.54
C ALA A 63 -10.62 6.58 -3.82
N ARG A 64 -10.24 6.00 -2.67
CA ARG A 64 -9.13 6.46 -1.84
C ARG A 64 -7.78 6.40 -2.57
N LEU A 65 -7.55 5.37 -3.37
CA LEU A 65 -6.32 5.23 -4.17
C LEU A 65 -6.21 6.30 -5.26
N ASN A 66 -7.34 6.77 -5.79
CA ASN A 66 -7.38 7.81 -6.80
C ASN A 66 -7.43 9.23 -6.21
N GLU A 67 -7.60 9.37 -4.90
CA GLU A 67 -7.51 10.68 -4.25
C GLU A 67 -6.10 11.29 -4.34
N PRO A 68 -6.01 12.62 -4.46
CA PRO A 68 -4.74 13.32 -4.46
C PRO A 68 -4.05 13.21 -3.09
N LEU A 69 -2.77 12.89 -3.12
CA LEU A 69 -1.91 12.81 -1.94
C LEU A 69 -1.37 14.19 -1.60
N ALA A 70 -1.43 14.54 -0.31
CA ALA A 70 -0.69 15.67 0.22
C ALA A 70 0.82 15.47 0.05
N ASN A 71 1.57 16.57 0.03
CA ASN A 71 3.02 16.49 -0.05
C ASN A 71 3.58 15.82 1.23
N GLY A 72 4.44 14.82 1.06
CA GLY A 72 4.95 14.00 2.18
C GLY A 72 3.97 12.94 2.68
N ALA A 73 2.84 12.71 2.00
CA ALA A 73 1.89 11.68 2.40
C ALA A 73 2.56 10.29 2.45
N VAL A 74 2.20 9.53 3.49
CA VAL A 74 2.69 8.17 3.69
C VAL A 74 1.57 7.18 3.40
N ILE A 75 1.90 6.17 2.59
CA ILE A 75 1.04 5.05 2.25
C ILE A 75 1.61 3.81 2.93
N HIS A 76 0.81 3.13 3.72
CA HIS A 76 1.19 1.90 4.40
C HIS A 76 0.53 0.72 3.69
N ILE A 77 1.31 -0.29 3.32
CA ILE A 77 0.78 -1.56 2.79
C ILE A 77 1.11 -2.66 3.79
N VAL A 78 0.09 -3.19 4.44
CA VAL A 78 0.22 -4.16 5.53
C VAL A 78 -0.35 -5.50 5.05
N PRO A 79 0.47 -6.56 4.97
CA PRO A 79 -0.05 -7.89 4.65
C PRO A 79 -1.00 -8.36 5.76
N ARG A 80 -2.18 -8.82 5.35
CA ARG A 80 -3.14 -9.50 6.22
C ARG A 80 -2.94 -11.00 6.01
N LEU A 81 -2.59 -11.71 7.07
CA LEU A 81 -2.62 -13.17 7.06
C LEU A 81 -4.09 -13.61 6.97
N ALA A 82 -4.42 -14.45 6.00
CA ALA A 82 -5.70 -15.15 5.93
C ALA A 82 -5.86 -15.98 7.22
N GLY A 83 -6.52 -15.42 8.25
CA GLY A 83 -6.69 -16.07 9.56
C GLY A 83 -6.35 -15.22 10.78
N ALA A 84 -5.75 -14.03 10.62
CA ALA A 84 -5.64 -13.11 11.76
C ALA A 84 -7.00 -12.45 12.01
N LYS A 85 -7.81 -13.07 12.89
CA LYS A 85 -8.96 -12.42 13.53
C LYS A 85 -8.56 -11.01 13.94
N SER A 86 -9.47 -10.05 13.69
CA SER A 86 -9.43 -8.74 14.33
C SER A 86 -9.23 -8.96 15.83
N GLY A 87 -8.02 -8.67 16.33
CA GLY A 87 -7.57 -9.05 17.65
C GLY A 87 -6.54 -8.06 18.11
N GLY A 88 -7.02 -6.98 18.70
CA GLY A 88 -6.23 -5.92 19.31
C GLY A 88 -7.15 -4.76 19.63
N VAL A 89 -7.59 -4.73 20.90
CA VAL A 89 -8.31 -3.64 21.58
C VAL A 89 -7.76 -2.25 21.25
#